data_AF-U1PAQ9-F1
#
_entry.id   AF-U1PAQ9-F1
#
_cell.length_a   1.000
_cell.length_b   1.000
_cell.length_c   1.000
_cell.angle_alpha   90.00
_cell.angle_beta   90.00
_cell.angle_gamma   90.00
#
_symmetry.space_group_name_H-M   'P 1'
#
loop_
_entity.id
_entity.type
_entity.pdbx_description
1 polymer ?
#
loop_
_entity_poly.entity_id
_entity_poly.type
_entity_poly.pdbx_seq_one_letter_code
_entity_poly.pdbx_strand_id
1 'polypeptide(L)'
;MTDQRDVDGGEPSEKASGSSPDDRDENNESGSGEESGDGENDANRLQRALRLRERAARDTLEGDIDGTETFGEFERRHGTFTKALPHNEFGEVDRDAYDVLDAALEGSNVAEYNEIPLGRERKLANPIAARAFNLQGPDSHQEPMPAPPAVGDAVGAAEMVELYWRALLRDVPFAEYGSSSDAQAAYDELSSPDGYEGPTEQGPQLDLFRSPYTGVREGPHVSQFLLQDASYGSMRITNEQRPQEAGVEFMTSFDDWLAVRRGDASVVRTEPFSDERRRITNGRDLLTHTHRNIPTQSALTAAYYMIGNGVPSGVDVVGTPLQTQNNFVEGGPPAVAALVAGVVDNAKHGTWYHKWLVHRRARPEKYGGLVA
;
A
#
# COMPACT_ATOMS: atom_id res chain seq x y z
N MET A 1 27.51 -21.84 -66.23
CA MET A 1 26.09 -21.91 -66.60
C MET A 1 25.44 -20.75 -65.87
N THR A 2 25.35 -19.52 -66.40
CA THR A 2 25.27 -19.07 -67.82
C THR A 2 24.11 -19.70 -68.61
N ASP A 3 23.28 -18.94 -69.33
CA ASP A 3 23.21 -17.47 -69.54
C ASP A 3 21.78 -17.03 -69.99
N GLN A 4 21.63 -15.75 -70.36
CA GLN A 4 20.50 -15.06 -71.05
C GLN A 4 19.35 -14.57 -70.14
N ARG A 5 19.01 -13.27 -70.01
CA ARG A 5 19.24 -12.00 -70.80
C ARG A 5 18.45 -11.89 -72.11
N ASP A 6 18.19 -10.74 -72.77
CA ASP A 6 18.40 -9.26 -72.58
C ASP A 6 17.42 -8.54 -73.58
N VAL A 7 16.88 -7.31 -73.46
CA VAL A 7 16.77 -6.29 -72.38
C VAL A 7 15.24 -6.04 -72.15
N ASP A 8 14.51 -4.89 -72.13
CA ASP A 8 14.63 -3.40 -72.12
C ASP A 8 13.24 -2.82 -71.68
N GLY A 9 12.94 -1.54 -71.38
CA GLY A 9 13.72 -0.30 -71.18
C GLY A 9 12.81 0.94 -70.93
N GLY A 10 13.31 2.00 -70.29
CA GLY A 10 12.70 3.36 -70.29
C GLY A 10 12.27 4.00 -68.95
N GLU A 11 13.07 4.96 -68.46
CA GLU A 11 12.57 6.13 -67.70
C GLU A 11 12.32 7.29 -68.68
N PRO A 12 11.51 8.32 -68.29
CA PRO A 12 12.16 9.58 -67.93
C PRO A 12 11.49 10.35 -66.77
N SER A 13 12.12 11.46 -66.36
CA SER A 13 11.73 12.27 -65.19
C SER A 13 10.96 13.56 -65.53
N GLU A 14 9.97 13.89 -64.70
CA GLU A 14 9.52 15.27 -64.41
C GLU A 14 9.32 15.38 -62.88
N LYS A 15 9.74 16.41 -62.11
CA LYS A 15 9.90 17.88 -62.25
C LYS A 15 8.63 18.74 -62.05
N ALA A 16 8.47 19.13 -60.78
CA ALA A 16 8.55 20.53 -60.30
C ALA A 16 7.27 21.30 -59.91
N SER A 17 7.51 22.38 -59.15
CA SER A 17 6.60 23.39 -58.57
C SER A 17 5.73 22.95 -57.37
N GLY A 18 5.50 23.79 -56.36
CA GLY A 18 6.13 25.09 -56.08
C GLY A 18 5.37 25.96 -55.06
N SER A 19 6.03 27.01 -54.55
CA SER A 19 5.53 28.04 -53.62
C SER A 19 5.32 27.60 -52.15
N SER A 20 5.69 28.36 -51.11
CA SER A 20 6.69 29.45 -50.99
C SER A 20 7.04 29.65 -49.50
N PRO A 21 8.31 29.92 -49.13
CA PRO A 21 8.68 30.48 -47.84
C PRO A 21 9.09 31.94 -48.00
N ASP A 22 8.26 32.88 -47.55
CA ASP A 22 8.62 34.30 -47.49
C ASP A 22 8.04 34.96 -46.24
N ASP A 23 8.91 35.68 -45.54
CA ASP A 23 8.68 36.78 -44.58
C ASP A 23 10.01 37.00 -43.85
N ARG A 24 10.92 37.70 -44.54
CA ARG A 24 12.15 38.25 -43.96
C ARG A 24 11.97 39.75 -43.77
N ASP A 25 11.73 40.18 -42.53
CA ASP A 25 12.01 41.58 -42.17
C ASP A 25 13.48 41.70 -41.73
N GLU A 26 14.25 42.46 -42.51
CA GLU A 26 15.62 42.82 -42.17
C GLU A 26 15.62 44.01 -41.19
N ASN A 27 16.26 43.87 -40.04
CA ASN A 27 16.80 45.03 -39.31
C ASN A 27 18.12 44.66 -38.65
N ASN A 28 19.20 45.20 -39.23
CA ASN A 28 20.58 44.96 -38.81
C ASN A 28 21.15 46.25 -38.21
N GLU A 29 20.95 46.47 -36.91
CA GLU A 29 21.70 47.48 -36.16
C GLU A 29 22.85 46.84 -35.37
N SER A 30 24.07 47.19 -35.75
CA SER A 30 25.30 46.70 -35.13
C SER A 30 25.57 47.39 -33.80
N GLY A 31 24.98 46.89 -32.72
CA GLY A 31 25.26 47.30 -31.33
C GLY A 31 26.44 46.53 -30.73
N SER A 32 27.50 47.23 -30.32
CA SER A 32 28.70 46.60 -29.75
C SER A 32 28.55 46.30 -28.25
N GLY A 33 28.48 45.01 -27.93
CA GLY A 33 28.97 44.39 -26.68
C GLY A 33 28.67 45.06 -25.34
N GLU A 34 27.66 44.55 -24.64
CA GLU A 34 27.63 44.51 -23.18
C GLU A 34 27.02 43.17 -22.74
N GLU A 35 27.74 42.38 -21.92
CA GLU A 35 27.21 41.14 -21.32
C GLU A 35 26.29 41.50 -20.14
N SER A 36 25.08 41.97 -20.43
CA SER A 36 24.05 42.16 -19.43
C SER A 36 23.59 40.80 -18.91
N GLY A 37 24.15 40.38 -17.77
CA GLY A 37 23.80 39.10 -17.15
C GLY A 37 22.32 39.05 -16.76
N ASP A 38 21.52 38.29 -17.50
CA ASP A 38 20.11 38.02 -17.23
C ASP A 38 19.96 37.23 -15.91
N GLY A 39 19.87 37.95 -14.81
CA GLY A 39 19.48 37.39 -13.51
C GLY A 39 18.08 36.78 -13.62
N GLU A 40 17.91 35.56 -13.10
CA GLU A 40 16.65 34.81 -13.15
C GLU A 40 15.55 35.55 -12.37
N ASN A 41 14.84 36.47 -13.03
CA ASN A 41 13.81 37.31 -12.43
C ASN A 41 12.74 36.44 -11.76
N ASP A 42 12.43 36.72 -10.49
CA ASP A 42 11.49 35.98 -9.65
C ASP A 42 10.14 35.74 -10.35
N ALA A 43 9.66 36.70 -11.16
CA ALA A 43 8.44 36.55 -11.93
C ALA A 43 8.50 35.39 -12.94
N ASN A 44 9.63 35.21 -13.62
CA ASN A 44 9.86 34.08 -14.53
C ASN A 44 9.99 32.76 -13.74
N ARG A 45 10.69 32.79 -12.59
CA ARG A 45 10.83 31.61 -11.72
C ARG A 45 9.48 31.12 -11.17
N LEU A 46 8.59 32.03 -10.74
CA LEU A 46 7.24 31.70 -10.30
C LEU A 46 6.38 31.14 -11.44
N GLN A 47 6.43 31.73 -12.64
CA GLN A 47 5.75 31.18 -13.81
C GLN A 47 6.27 29.78 -14.20
N ARG A 48 7.59 29.55 -14.11
CA ARG A 48 8.20 28.23 -14.34
C ARG A 48 7.70 27.21 -13.32
N ALA A 49 7.59 27.58 -12.05
CA ALA A 49 7.04 26.72 -11.01
C ALA A 49 5.55 26.39 -11.24
N LEU A 50 4.74 27.35 -11.72
CA LEU A 50 3.36 27.11 -12.14
C LEU A 50 3.29 26.13 -13.32
N ARG A 51 4.05 26.38 -14.40
CA ARG A 51 4.09 25.50 -15.59
C ARG A 51 4.47 24.05 -15.25
N LEU A 52 5.39 23.83 -14.29
CA LEU A 52 5.76 22.49 -13.82
C LEU A 52 4.62 21.80 -13.06
N ARG A 53 3.88 22.53 -12.21
CA ARG A 53 2.72 21.99 -11.47
C ARG A 53 1.55 21.68 -12.39
N GLU A 54 1.21 22.58 -13.30
CA GLU A 54 0.17 22.33 -14.30
C GLU A 54 0.53 21.16 -15.20
N ARG A 55 1.80 21.02 -15.59
CA ARG A 55 2.26 19.86 -16.35
C ARG A 55 2.04 18.59 -15.56
N ALA A 56 2.54 18.49 -14.33
CA ALA A 56 2.36 17.29 -13.51
C ALA A 56 0.86 16.90 -13.36
N ALA A 57 -0.03 17.87 -13.22
CA ALA A 57 -1.47 17.63 -13.18
C ALA A 57 -2.07 17.15 -14.52
N ARG A 58 -1.55 17.61 -15.68
CA ARG A 58 -1.92 17.10 -17.01
C ARG A 58 -1.36 15.70 -17.25
N ASP A 59 -0.07 15.49 -16.97
CA ASP A 59 0.62 14.20 -17.05
C ASP A 59 -0.10 13.12 -16.19
N THR A 60 -0.74 13.51 -15.06
CA THR A 60 -1.61 12.64 -14.24
C THR A 60 -3.03 12.46 -14.82
N LEU A 61 -3.63 13.49 -15.39
CA LEU A 61 -4.96 13.42 -16.03
C LEU A 61 -4.97 12.61 -17.34
N GLU A 62 -3.83 12.56 -18.02
CA GLU A 62 -3.61 11.75 -19.24
C GLU A 62 -3.29 10.27 -18.92
N GLY A 63 -3.13 9.91 -17.64
CA GLY A 63 -2.98 8.53 -17.19
C GLY A 63 -4.33 7.81 -17.06
N ASP A 64 -4.40 6.58 -17.56
CA ASP A 64 -5.63 5.76 -17.56
C ASP A 64 -6.25 5.61 -16.16
N ILE A 65 -7.58 5.68 -16.09
CA ILE A 65 -8.35 5.20 -14.95
C ILE A 65 -8.58 3.71 -15.18
N ASP A 66 -7.71 2.86 -14.62
CA ASP A 66 -7.76 1.43 -14.87
C ASP A 66 -9.02 0.77 -14.27
N GLY A 67 -9.51 -0.27 -14.96
CA GLY A 67 -10.83 -0.86 -14.81
C GLY A 67 -10.99 -1.74 -13.57
N THR A 68 -10.83 -1.15 -12.38
CA THR A 68 -10.89 -1.82 -11.07
C THR A 68 -12.09 -2.77 -10.97
N GLU A 69 -11.82 -4.07 -10.86
CA GLU A 69 -12.84 -5.11 -10.80
C GLU A 69 -13.62 -5.09 -9.47
N THR A 70 -14.91 -5.46 -9.51
CA THR A 70 -15.80 -5.40 -8.35
C THR A 70 -16.50 -6.73 -8.08
N PHE A 71 -16.93 -6.93 -6.83
CA PHE A 71 -17.63 -8.13 -6.39
C PHE A 71 -18.97 -8.36 -7.14
N GLY A 72 -19.20 -9.63 -7.49
CA GLY A 72 -20.52 -10.16 -7.85
C GLY A 72 -21.53 -10.11 -6.69
N GLU A 73 -22.82 -10.24 -7.02
CA GLU A 73 -23.91 -9.88 -6.10
C GLU A 73 -23.97 -10.67 -4.78
N PHE A 74 -23.51 -11.93 -4.75
CA PHE A 74 -23.55 -12.77 -3.55
C PHE A 74 -22.68 -12.21 -2.41
N GLU A 75 -21.48 -11.72 -2.76
CA GLU A 75 -20.51 -11.16 -1.82
C GLU A 75 -20.98 -9.83 -1.21
N ARG A 76 -21.92 -9.13 -1.87
CA ARG A 76 -22.56 -7.89 -1.37
C ARG A 76 -23.51 -8.11 -0.18
N ARG A 77 -23.62 -9.34 0.34
CA ARG A 77 -24.39 -9.68 1.54
C ARG A 77 -23.51 -10.30 2.62
N HIS A 78 -22.88 -11.43 2.32
CA HIS A 78 -22.12 -12.20 3.31
C HIS A 78 -20.61 -11.88 3.27
N GLY A 79 -20.06 -11.51 2.12
CA GLY A 79 -18.67 -11.03 1.95
C GLY A 79 -18.40 -9.60 2.43
N THR A 80 -19.42 -8.79 2.73
CA THR A 80 -19.26 -7.34 2.96
C THR A 80 -18.91 -6.94 4.41
N PHE A 81 -18.12 -5.89 4.55
CA PHE A 81 -17.83 -5.20 5.81
C PHE A 81 -19.08 -4.51 6.34
N THR A 82 -19.50 -4.93 7.54
CA THR A 82 -20.68 -4.39 8.23
C THR A 82 -20.43 -4.18 9.72
N LYS A 83 -19.17 -4.12 10.17
CA LYS A 83 -18.84 -4.02 11.60
C LYS A 83 -19.24 -2.65 12.15
N ALA A 84 -19.83 -2.64 13.34
CA ALA A 84 -20.44 -1.51 14.04
C ALA A 84 -21.75 -0.96 13.46
N LEU A 85 -22.28 -1.52 12.37
CA LEU A 85 -23.72 -1.40 12.06
C LEU A 85 -24.54 -2.27 13.03
N PRO A 86 -25.88 -2.17 13.06
CA PRO A 86 -26.73 -3.12 13.79
C PRO A 86 -26.67 -4.54 13.18
N HIS A 87 -26.76 -5.56 14.04
CA HIS A 87 -26.84 -6.97 13.62
C HIS A 87 -27.92 -7.73 14.39
N ASN A 88 -28.57 -8.69 13.71
CA ASN A 88 -29.46 -9.67 14.35
C ASN A 88 -28.68 -10.64 15.27
N GLU A 89 -29.36 -11.60 15.88
CA GLU A 89 -28.74 -12.57 16.82
C GLU A 89 -27.76 -13.55 16.15
N PHE A 90 -27.77 -13.66 14.82
CA PHE A 90 -26.85 -14.47 14.01
C PHE A 90 -25.68 -13.66 13.43
N GLY A 91 -25.56 -12.36 13.76
CA GLY A 91 -24.50 -11.49 13.26
C GLY A 91 -24.68 -10.99 11.81
N GLU A 92 -25.84 -11.28 11.20
CA GLU A 92 -26.25 -10.68 9.92
C GLU A 92 -26.60 -9.21 10.11
N VAL A 93 -26.35 -8.38 9.09
CA VAL A 93 -26.58 -6.93 9.18
C VAL A 93 -28.06 -6.59 9.04
N ASP A 94 -28.49 -5.56 9.76
CA ASP A 94 -29.72 -4.84 9.43
C ASP A 94 -29.59 -4.22 8.03
N ARG A 95 -30.56 -4.48 7.14
CA ARG A 95 -30.45 -4.10 5.72
C ARG A 95 -30.72 -2.63 5.50
N ASP A 96 -31.73 -2.08 6.16
CA ASP A 96 -32.07 -0.66 6.08
C ASP A 96 -30.90 0.20 6.59
N ALA A 97 -30.22 -0.23 7.65
CA ALA A 97 -29.00 0.40 8.14
C ALA A 97 -27.78 0.25 7.20
N TYR A 98 -27.70 -0.83 6.42
CA TYR A 98 -26.68 -1.00 5.38
C TYR A 98 -26.97 -0.12 4.16
N ASP A 99 -28.22 -0.01 3.73
CA ASP A 99 -28.61 0.80 2.57
C ASP A 99 -28.36 2.31 2.83
N VAL A 100 -28.51 2.78 4.07
CA VAL A 100 -28.09 4.13 4.47
C VAL A 100 -26.56 4.32 4.41
N LEU A 101 -25.77 3.29 4.75
CA LEU A 101 -24.31 3.34 4.57
C LEU A 101 -23.92 3.39 3.08
N ASP A 102 -24.54 2.56 2.23
CA ASP A 102 -24.22 2.52 0.79
C ASP A 102 -24.59 3.86 0.13
N ALA A 103 -25.78 4.41 0.42
CA ALA A 103 -26.20 5.74 -0.05
C ALA A 103 -25.28 6.88 0.43
N ALA A 104 -24.90 6.89 1.72
CA ALA A 104 -23.94 7.87 2.24
C ALA A 104 -22.55 7.76 1.57
N LEU A 105 -22.17 6.57 1.10
CA LEU A 105 -20.93 6.35 0.34
C LEU A 105 -21.04 6.79 -1.13
N GLU A 106 -22.23 6.78 -1.75
CA GLU A 106 -22.45 7.41 -3.06
C GLU A 106 -22.21 8.93 -3.01
N GLY A 107 -22.53 9.57 -1.88
CA GLY A 107 -22.37 11.00 -1.64
C GLY A 107 -21.02 11.42 -1.05
N SER A 108 -20.81 12.74 -0.97
CA SER A 108 -19.79 13.41 -0.14
C SER A 108 -20.42 14.36 0.89
N ASN A 109 -21.76 14.32 1.04
CA ASN A 109 -22.51 15.17 1.93
C ASN A 109 -22.32 14.72 3.38
N VAL A 110 -21.63 15.53 4.18
CA VAL A 110 -21.34 15.26 5.59
C VAL A 110 -22.61 14.98 6.41
N ALA A 111 -23.78 15.48 6.03
CA ALA A 111 -25.03 15.16 6.72
C ALA A 111 -25.37 13.65 6.63
N GLU A 112 -25.33 13.06 5.44
CA GLU A 112 -25.64 11.63 5.21
C GLU A 112 -24.73 10.71 6.03
N TYR A 113 -23.44 11.05 6.16
CA TYR A 113 -22.50 10.31 7.01
C TYR A 113 -22.80 10.36 8.51
N ASN A 114 -23.62 11.30 9.00
CA ASN A 114 -24.06 11.34 10.39
C ASN A 114 -25.34 10.52 10.65
N GLU A 115 -26.13 10.24 9.61
CA GLU A 115 -27.37 9.45 9.72
C GLU A 115 -27.12 7.93 9.66
N ILE A 116 -25.90 7.49 9.34
CA ILE A 116 -25.51 6.06 9.28
C ILE A 116 -25.76 5.39 10.65
N PRO A 117 -26.68 4.41 10.74
CA PRO A 117 -27.00 3.79 12.02
C PRO A 117 -25.83 2.95 12.57
N LEU A 118 -25.44 3.20 13.82
CA LEU A 118 -24.49 2.36 14.54
C LEU A 118 -25.24 1.40 15.47
N GLY A 119 -24.77 0.16 15.57
CA GLY A 119 -25.33 -0.82 16.50
C GLY A 119 -25.04 -0.47 17.97
N ARG A 120 -23.86 0.12 18.22
CA ARG A 120 -23.29 0.51 19.52
C ARG A 120 -22.29 1.67 19.35
N GLU A 121 -21.40 1.90 20.31
CA GLU A 121 -20.61 3.13 20.44
C GLU A 121 -19.44 3.24 19.45
N ARG A 122 -18.98 2.13 18.87
CA ARG A 122 -17.82 2.12 17.97
C ARG A 122 -18.14 2.82 16.64
N LYS A 123 -17.40 3.88 16.32
CA LYS A 123 -17.54 4.61 15.06
C LYS A 123 -16.85 3.91 13.87
N LEU A 124 -17.33 4.19 12.66
CA LEU A 124 -16.68 3.80 11.40
C LEU A 124 -15.37 4.57 11.20
N ALA A 125 -14.38 3.91 10.59
CA ALA A 125 -13.02 4.43 10.46
C ALA A 125 -12.85 5.37 9.24
N ASN A 126 -13.36 6.60 9.38
CA ASN A 126 -13.21 7.69 8.42
C ASN A 126 -13.64 7.33 6.96
N PRO A 127 -14.88 6.87 6.73
CA PRO A 127 -15.34 6.43 5.40
C PRO A 127 -15.28 7.53 4.34
N ILE A 128 -15.59 8.78 4.70
CA ILE A 128 -15.59 9.94 3.79
C ILE A 128 -14.22 10.25 3.17
N ALA A 129 -13.11 9.84 3.81
CA ALA A 129 -11.76 10.01 3.24
C ALA A 129 -11.48 9.13 2.00
N ALA A 130 -12.39 8.22 1.66
CA ALA A 130 -12.39 7.52 0.38
C ALA A 130 -12.74 8.43 -0.83
N ARG A 131 -13.08 9.70 -0.57
CA ARG A 131 -13.33 10.76 -1.57
C ARG A 131 -12.34 11.93 -1.44
N ALA A 132 -11.19 11.72 -0.80
CA ALA A 132 -10.14 12.73 -0.67
C ALA A 132 -9.21 12.73 -1.90
N PHE A 133 -8.94 13.91 -2.45
CA PHE A 133 -8.04 14.08 -3.59
C PHE A 133 -6.56 14.02 -3.19
N ASN A 134 -5.73 13.38 -4.00
CA ASN A 134 -4.28 13.54 -3.91
C ASN A 134 -3.84 14.84 -4.63
N LEU A 135 -2.91 15.60 -4.03
CA LEU A 135 -2.32 16.81 -4.65
C LEU A 135 -1.02 16.54 -5.43
N GLN A 136 -0.51 15.31 -5.36
CA GLN A 136 0.74 14.86 -6.00
C GLN A 136 0.63 13.35 -6.26
N GLY A 137 1.11 12.87 -7.40
CA GLY A 137 0.92 11.47 -7.83
C GLY A 137 -0.52 11.20 -8.31
N PRO A 138 -0.87 9.93 -8.60
CA PRO A 138 -2.21 9.53 -9.03
C PRO A 138 -3.28 9.87 -7.99
N ASP A 139 -4.52 10.10 -8.43
CA ASP A 139 -5.64 10.12 -7.49
C ASP A 139 -5.93 8.72 -6.91
N SER A 140 -6.55 8.69 -5.74
CA SER A 140 -7.13 7.49 -5.12
C SER A 140 -7.96 6.60 -6.07
N HIS A 141 -8.60 7.17 -7.10
CA HIS A 141 -9.41 6.46 -8.10
C HIS A 141 -8.63 5.93 -9.31
N GLN A 142 -7.33 6.26 -9.45
CA GLN A 142 -6.48 5.83 -10.57
C GLN A 142 -5.60 4.62 -10.24
N GLU A 143 -5.46 4.27 -8.96
CA GLU A 143 -4.70 3.10 -8.51
C GLU A 143 -5.56 1.83 -8.61
N PRO A 144 -5.24 0.84 -9.48
CA PRO A 144 -6.02 -0.40 -9.57
C PRO A 144 -5.76 -1.34 -8.39
N MET A 145 -6.77 -2.16 -8.06
CA MET A 145 -6.66 -3.28 -7.13
C MET A 145 -7.53 -4.44 -7.65
N PRO A 146 -7.02 -5.69 -7.69
CA PRO A 146 -7.82 -6.82 -8.12
C PRO A 146 -9.01 -7.05 -7.18
N ALA A 147 -10.11 -7.60 -7.70
CA ALA A 147 -11.19 -8.07 -6.86
C ALA A 147 -10.67 -9.14 -5.88
N PRO A 148 -10.83 -8.97 -4.56
CA PRO A 148 -10.27 -9.92 -3.60
C PRO A 148 -11.13 -11.19 -3.52
N PRO A 149 -10.58 -12.34 -3.08
CA PRO A 149 -11.29 -13.63 -3.11
C PRO A 149 -12.65 -13.60 -2.41
N ALA A 150 -13.65 -14.26 -3.01
CA ALA A 150 -14.99 -14.38 -2.43
C ALA A 150 -14.99 -15.34 -1.23
N VAL A 151 -16.01 -15.24 -0.37
CA VAL A 151 -16.17 -16.12 0.81
C VAL A 151 -16.33 -17.59 0.43
N GLY A 152 -16.90 -17.88 -0.74
CA GLY A 152 -17.10 -19.25 -1.25
C GLY A 152 -15.91 -19.84 -2.03
N ASP A 153 -14.86 -19.06 -2.29
CA ASP A 153 -13.77 -19.47 -3.19
C ASP A 153 -12.66 -20.23 -2.46
N ALA A 154 -11.98 -21.14 -3.17
CA ALA A 154 -10.88 -21.93 -2.63
C ALA A 154 -9.73 -21.06 -2.06
N VAL A 155 -9.46 -19.90 -2.67
CA VAL A 155 -8.44 -18.95 -2.17
C VAL A 155 -8.89 -18.27 -0.88
N GLY A 156 -10.17 -17.86 -0.78
CA GLY A 156 -10.73 -17.30 0.45
C GLY A 156 -10.77 -18.30 1.61
N ALA A 157 -11.01 -19.58 1.30
CA ALA A 157 -10.88 -20.67 2.26
C ALA A 157 -9.41 -20.89 2.70
N ALA A 158 -8.46 -20.89 1.77
CA ALA A 158 -7.03 -21.05 2.08
C ALA A 158 -6.46 -19.88 2.91
N GLU A 159 -6.83 -18.63 2.60
CA GLU A 159 -6.52 -17.45 3.45
C GLU A 159 -7.02 -17.67 4.90
N MET A 160 -8.23 -18.21 5.08
CA MET A 160 -8.79 -18.46 6.40
C MET A 160 -8.07 -19.59 7.14
N VAL A 161 -7.70 -20.68 6.46
CA VAL A 161 -6.89 -21.76 7.05
C VAL A 161 -5.51 -21.22 7.48
N GLU A 162 -4.87 -20.38 6.66
CA GLU A 162 -3.61 -19.73 7.03
C GLU A 162 -3.78 -18.82 8.26
N LEU A 163 -4.86 -18.06 8.35
CA LEU A 163 -5.15 -17.19 9.49
C LEU A 163 -5.46 -17.97 10.78
N TYR A 164 -6.10 -19.14 10.69
CA TYR A 164 -6.26 -20.04 11.85
C TYR A 164 -4.91 -20.63 12.30
N TRP A 165 -4.06 -21.09 11.38
CA TRP A 165 -2.72 -21.57 11.73
C TRP A 165 -1.82 -20.46 12.28
N ARG A 166 -1.88 -19.24 11.72
CA ARG A 166 -1.22 -18.04 12.29
C ARG A 166 -1.73 -17.71 13.69
N ALA A 167 -3.00 -18.01 14.00
CA ALA A 167 -3.59 -17.81 15.32
C ALA A 167 -3.12 -18.85 16.35
N LEU A 168 -2.99 -20.12 15.95
CA LEU A 168 -2.45 -21.20 16.77
C LEU A 168 -0.95 -21.04 17.05
N LEU A 169 -0.17 -20.64 16.03
CA LEU A 169 1.29 -20.53 16.11
C LEU A 169 1.81 -19.16 16.59
N ARG A 170 0.95 -18.27 17.11
CA ARG A 170 1.33 -16.92 17.55
C ARG A 170 2.53 -16.90 18.50
N ASP A 171 2.58 -17.84 19.44
CA ASP A 171 3.59 -17.84 20.49
C ASP A 171 4.86 -18.64 20.13
N VAL A 172 4.83 -19.45 19.06
CA VAL A 172 5.98 -20.26 18.61
C VAL A 172 7.07 -19.35 18.02
N PRO A 173 8.33 -19.41 18.51
CA PRO A 173 9.43 -18.62 17.96
C PRO A 173 9.74 -18.96 16.51
N PHE A 174 9.95 -17.95 15.67
CA PHE A 174 10.26 -18.15 14.24
C PHE A 174 11.56 -18.94 13.99
N ALA A 175 12.47 -18.98 14.96
CA ALA A 175 13.71 -19.76 14.90
C ALA A 175 13.50 -21.27 15.18
N GLU A 176 12.31 -21.66 15.62
CA GLU A 176 11.95 -23.04 15.98
C GLU A 176 10.98 -23.67 14.96
N TYR A 177 10.55 -22.93 13.94
CA TYR A 177 9.60 -23.39 12.90
C TYR A 177 10.12 -24.62 12.14
N GLY A 178 11.43 -24.74 11.93
CA GLY A 178 12.05 -25.93 11.32
C GLY A 178 12.12 -27.18 12.21
N SER A 179 11.66 -27.09 13.47
CA SER A 179 11.68 -28.19 14.45
C SER A 179 10.37 -28.35 15.24
N SER A 180 9.40 -27.46 15.05
CA SER A 180 8.08 -27.53 15.69
C SER A 180 7.16 -28.47 14.93
N SER A 181 6.56 -29.43 15.64
CA SER A 181 5.50 -30.32 15.11
C SER A 181 4.32 -29.54 14.54
N ASP A 182 3.98 -28.43 15.19
CA ASP A 182 2.76 -27.68 14.93
C ASP A 182 2.98 -26.73 13.74
N ALA A 183 4.20 -26.22 13.57
CA ALA A 183 4.63 -25.53 12.35
C ALA A 183 4.72 -26.48 11.14
N GLN A 184 5.15 -27.72 11.34
CA GLN A 184 5.13 -28.73 10.27
C GLN A 184 3.67 -29.09 9.89
N ALA A 185 2.79 -29.31 10.86
CA ALA A 185 1.37 -29.58 10.61
C ALA A 185 0.67 -28.44 9.84
N ALA A 186 0.94 -27.18 10.23
CA ALA A 186 0.45 -26.01 9.50
C ALA A 186 0.95 -25.97 8.05
N TYR A 187 2.22 -26.27 7.83
CA TYR A 187 2.84 -26.29 6.50
C TYR A 187 2.28 -27.42 5.62
N ASP A 188 2.10 -28.62 6.19
CA ASP A 188 1.56 -29.79 5.48
C ASP A 188 0.08 -29.57 5.10
N GLU A 189 -0.73 -28.98 5.99
CA GLU A 189 -2.12 -28.63 5.66
C GLU A 189 -2.18 -27.50 4.63
N LEU A 190 -1.42 -26.41 4.78
CA LEU A 190 -1.43 -25.32 3.80
C LEU A 190 -0.90 -25.72 2.42
N SER A 191 -0.07 -26.76 2.34
CA SER A 191 0.40 -27.33 1.06
C SER A 191 -0.67 -28.19 0.34
N SER A 192 -1.90 -28.28 0.85
CA SER A 192 -2.95 -29.18 0.33
C SER A 192 -4.12 -28.51 -0.43
N PRO A 193 -4.64 -27.31 -0.07
CA PRO A 193 -5.71 -26.65 -0.83
C PRO A 193 -5.26 -26.10 -2.19
N ASP A 194 -6.06 -26.33 -3.23
CA ASP A 194 -5.87 -25.77 -4.59
C ASP A 194 -5.81 -24.22 -4.64
N GLY A 195 -6.23 -23.53 -3.56
CA GLY A 195 -6.28 -22.08 -3.45
C GLY A 195 -5.18 -21.43 -2.59
N TYR A 196 -4.20 -22.18 -2.07
CA TYR A 196 -3.10 -21.58 -1.30
C TYR A 196 -2.02 -21.01 -2.23
N GLU A 197 -1.91 -19.68 -2.30
CA GLU A 197 -0.96 -18.95 -3.14
C GLU A 197 0.40 -18.68 -2.44
N GLY A 198 0.58 -19.17 -1.21
CA GLY A 198 1.82 -19.03 -0.46
C GLY A 198 2.89 -20.07 -0.83
N PRO A 199 4.14 -19.91 -0.37
CA PRO A 199 5.23 -20.85 -0.70
C PRO A 199 5.09 -22.21 0.01
N THR A 200 5.45 -23.29 -0.69
CA THR A 200 5.29 -24.70 -0.27
C THR A 200 6.47 -25.62 -0.68
N GLU A 201 7.68 -25.06 -0.81
CA GLU A 201 8.81 -25.72 -1.50
C GLU A 201 10.01 -26.04 -0.59
N GLN A 202 10.24 -25.24 0.46
CA GLN A 202 11.45 -25.26 1.30
C GLN A 202 11.19 -25.61 2.78
N GLY A 203 9.96 -25.97 3.14
CA GLY A 203 9.59 -26.34 4.52
C GLY A 203 9.30 -25.16 5.45
N PRO A 204 8.74 -25.43 6.65
CA PRO A 204 8.16 -24.40 7.51
C PRO A 204 9.14 -23.31 7.96
N GLN A 205 10.44 -23.58 7.99
CA GLN A 205 11.44 -22.61 8.42
C GLN A 205 11.61 -21.42 7.45
N LEU A 206 11.42 -21.65 6.14
CA LEU A 206 11.68 -20.66 5.09
C LEU A 206 10.39 -20.18 4.40
N ASP A 207 9.34 -21.00 4.42
CA ASP A 207 8.14 -20.76 3.61
C ASP A 207 6.88 -20.44 4.40
N LEU A 208 6.67 -21.10 5.56
CA LEU A 208 5.45 -20.91 6.35
C LEU A 208 5.27 -19.44 6.71
N PHE A 209 4.09 -18.91 6.37
CA PHE A 209 3.66 -17.53 6.62
C PHE A 209 4.49 -16.43 5.91
N ARG A 210 5.33 -16.77 4.93
CA ARG A 210 6.14 -15.81 4.14
C ARG A 210 5.51 -15.52 2.77
N SER A 211 5.83 -14.37 2.19
CA SER A 211 5.46 -14.02 0.81
C SER A 211 6.49 -14.50 -0.21
N PRO A 212 6.12 -14.69 -1.49
CA PRO A 212 7.02 -15.15 -2.55
C PRO A 212 8.01 -14.07 -3.05
N TYR A 213 8.04 -12.87 -2.48
CA TYR A 213 8.95 -11.80 -2.91
C TYR A 213 10.43 -12.14 -2.68
N THR A 214 11.29 -11.72 -3.62
CA THR A 214 12.75 -11.90 -3.58
C THR A 214 13.36 -11.52 -2.22
N GLY A 215 14.23 -12.36 -1.67
CA GLY A 215 14.84 -12.14 -0.36
C GLY A 215 13.97 -12.45 0.86
N VAL A 216 12.63 -12.51 0.75
CA VAL A 216 11.76 -12.73 1.94
C VAL A 216 11.86 -14.16 2.47
N ARG A 217 12.16 -15.13 1.60
CA ARG A 217 12.37 -16.55 1.94
C ARG A 217 13.84 -16.88 2.28
N GLU A 218 14.72 -15.88 2.30
CA GLU A 218 16.16 -16.05 2.58
C GLU A 218 16.48 -15.68 4.03
N GLY A 219 16.97 -16.64 4.80
CA GLY A 219 17.40 -16.41 6.19
C GLY A 219 16.25 -16.18 7.19
N PRO A 220 16.43 -15.36 8.24
CA PRO A 220 15.44 -15.18 9.31
C PRO A 220 14.08 -14.67 8.84
N HIS A 221 13.01 -15.07 9.53
CA HIS A 221 11.63 -14.64 9.23
C HIS A 221 11.41 -13.13 9.47
N VAL A 222 12.13 -12.53 10.42
CA VAL A 222 12.01 -11.10 10.75
C VAL A 222 13.12 -10.31 10.05
N SER A 223 12.73 -9.29 9.28
CA SER A 223 13.66 -8.38 8.61
C SER A 223 14.62 -7.71 9.59
N GLN A 224 15.90 -7.58 9.21
CA GLN A 224 16.92 -6.95 10.05
C GLN A 224 16.58 -5.49 10.43
N PHE A 225 15.85 -4.75 9.59
CA PHE A 225 15.40 -3.39 9.92
C PHE A 225 14.36 -3.32 11.07
N LEU A 226 13.79 -4.46 11.49
CA LEU A 226 12.91 -4.59 12.66
C LEU A 226 13.63 -5.17 13.89
N LEU A 227 14.92 -5.50 13.77
CA LEU A 227 15.75 -6.08 14.83
C LEU A 227 16.92 -5.17 15.22
N GLN A 228 17.55 -4.51 14.25
CA GLN A 228 18.67 -3.62 14.47
C GLN A 228 18.20 -2.24 14.93
N ASP A 229 18.90 -1.65 15.89
CA ASP A 229 18.64 -0.28 16.36
C ASP A 229 19.10 0.76 15.32
N ALA A 230 18.32 1.83 15.12
CA ALA A 230 18.62 2.89 14.16
C ALA A 230 19.06 4.21 14.83
N SER A 231 19.92 4.98 14.16
CA SER A 231 20.34 6.31 14.61
C SER A 231 19.34 7.37 14.18
N TYR A 232 18.88 8.21 15.11
CA TYR A 232 17.92 9.29 14.85
C TYR A 232 18.49 10.62 15.32
N GLY A 233 19.38 11.19 14.51
CA GLY A 233 20.16 12.38 14.87
C GLY A 233 21.09 12.09 16.05
N SER A 234 20.91 12.80 17.16
CA SER A 234 21.60 12.56 18.43
C SER A 234 20.93 11.50 19.32
N MET A 235 19.79 10.94 18.90
CA MET A 235 19.03 9.91 19.63
C MET A 235 19.13 8.54 18.93
N ARG A 236 18.59 7.50 19.57
CA ARG A 236 18.49 6.14 19.01
C ARG A 236 17.04 5.67 18.98
N ILE A 237 16.66 4.98 17.93
CA ILE A 237 15.45 4.16 17.86
C ILE A 237 15.90 2.73 18.21
N THR A 238 15.51 2.25 19.40
CA THR A 238 15.75 0.87 19.82
C THR A 238 14.56 0.01 19.44
N ASN A 239 14.81 -1.07 18.70
CA ASN A 239 13.78 -1.96 18.14
C ASN A 239 13.30 -3.00 19.19
N GLU A 240 12.84 -2.51 20.34
CA GLU A 240 12.37 -3.34 21.45
C GLU A 240 11.02 -2.86 21.98
N GLN A 241 10.05 -3.78 22.04
CA GLN A 241 8.68 -3.54 22.49
C GLN A 241 8.35 -4.33 23.76
N ARG A 242 7.33 -3.90 24.50
CA ARG A 242 6.63 -4.77 25.44
C ARG A 242 5.69 -5.67 24.63
N PRO A 243 5.86 -7.00 24.62
CA PRO A 243 4.99 -7.91 23.88
C PRO A 243 3.62 -8.05 24.58
N GLN A 244 2.57 -8.37 23.83
CA GLN A 244 1.32 -8.90 24.40
C GLN A 244 1.62 -10.19 25.19
N GLU A 245 0.88 -10.47 26.25
CA GLU A 245 1.07 -11.71 27.02
C GLU A 245 0.77 -12.97 26.19
N ALA A 246 1.57 -14.01 26.40
CA ALA A 246 1.46 -15.27 25.68
C ALA A 246 0.16 -16.02 26.02
N GLY A 247 -0.44 -16.69 25.04
CA GLY A 247 -1.69 -17.45 25.20
C GLY A 247 -2.95 -16.62 25.52
N VAL A 248 -2.88 -15.29 25.54
CA VAL A 248 -4.06 -14.42 25.73
C VAL A 248 -4.76 -14.20 24.40
N GLU A 249 -6.07 -14.46 24.37
CA GLU A 249 -6.90 -14.44 23.16
C GLU A 249 -8.25 -13.77 23.42
N PHE A 250 -8.86 -13.22 22.36
CA PHE A 250 -10.10 -12.43 22.41
C PHE A 250 -11.08 -12.87 21.32
N MET A 251 -12.37 -12.54 21.50
CA MET A 251 -13.46 -12.94 20.58
C MET A 251 -13.57 -14.46 20.37
N THR A 252 -13.19 -15.24 21.38
CA THR A 252 -13.22 -16.71 21.40
C THR A 252 -14.59 -17.30 21.77
N SER A 253 -15.56 -16.45 22.13
CA SER A 253 -16.96 -16.80 22.32
C SER A 253 -17.84 -16.12 21.27
N PHE A 254 -18.98 -16.75 20.93
CA PHE A 254 -19.95 -16.16 19.99
C PHE A 254 -20.53 -14.85 20.53
N ASP A 255 -20.73 -14.73 21.84
CA ASP A 255 -21.25 -13.50 22.47
C ASP A 255 -20.24 -12.34 22.41
N ASP A 256 -18.96 -12.57 22.75
CA ASP A 256 -17.91 -11.55 22.61
C ASP A 256 -17.73 -11.17 21.13
N TRP A 257 -17.78 -12.15 20.22
CA TRP A 257 -17.75 -11.92 18.77
C TRP A 257 -18.90 -11.01 18.33
N LEU A 258 -20.15 -11.37 18.65
CA LEU A 258 -21.35 -10.65 18.22
C LEU A 258 -21.41 -9.24 18.81
N ALA A 259 -20.98 -9.06 20.07
CA ALA A 259 -20.84 -7.76 20.68
C ALA A 259 -19.79 -6.90 19.95
N VAL A 260 -18.61 -7.45 19.64
CA VAL A 260 -17.57 -6.75 18.86
C VAL A 260 -18.04 -6.46 17.42
N ARG A 261 -18.83 -7.35 16.81
CA ARG A 261 -19.44 -7.17 15.48
C ARG A 261 -20.40 -5.98 15.47
N ARG A 262 -21.29 -5.88 16.46
CA ARG A 262 -22.23 -4.75 16.69
C ARG A 262 -21.52 -3.46 17.12
N GLY A 263 -20.24 -3.51 17.46
CA GLY A 263 -19.43 -2.35 17.86
C GLY A 263 -19.53 -1.99 19.33
N ASP A 264 -19.90 -2.93 20.20
CA ASP A 264 -20.07 -2.72 21.63
C ASP A 264 -18.74 -2.38 22.32
N ALA A 265 -18.69 -1.25 23.04
CA ALA A 265 -17.49 -0.81 23.74
C ALA A 265 -17.21 -1.59 25.03
N SER A 266 -18.20 -2.27 25.63
CA SER A 266 -18.06 -2.94 26.94
C SER A 266 -17.25 -4.24 26.87
N VAL A 267 -17.20 -4.87 25.70
CA VAL A 267 -16.39 -6.07 25.43
C VAL A 267 -14.96 -5.75 24.99
N VAL A 268 -14.60 -4.48 24.80
CA VAL A 268 -13.23 -4.07 24.51
C VAL A 268 -12.37 -4.28 25.77
N ARG A 269 -11.58 -5.35 25.77
CA ARG A 269 -10.67 -5.67 26.87
C ARG A 269 -9.39 -4.84 26.79
N THR A 270 -8.81 -4.52 27.95
CA THR A 270 -7.43 -4.02 28.01
C THR A 270 -6.49 -5.18 27.77
N GLU A 271 -5.80 -5.14 26.63
CA GLU A 271 -4.69 -6.03 26.29
C GLU A 271 -3.59 -6.00 27.38
N PRO A 272 -3.23 -7.15 27.99
CA PRO A 272 -2.09 -7.24 28.89
C PRO A 272 -0.77 -7.33 28.11
N PHE A 273 0.28 -6.70 28.66
CA PHE A 273 1.62 -6.68 28.05
C PHE A 273 2.66 -7.01 29.12
N SER A 274 3.66 -7.83 28.78
CA SER A 274 4.79 -8.10 29.68
C SER A 274 5.55 -6.82 29.98
N ASP A 275 6.07 -6.68 31.20
CA ASP A 275 6.95 -5.55 31.58
C ASP A 275 8.35 -5.68 30.95
N GLU A 276 8.77 -6.88 30.58
CA GLU A 276 10.05 -7.09 29.88
C GLU A 276 9.95 -6.68 28.42
N ARG A 277 10.95 -5.91 27.95
CA ARG A 277 11.07 -5.53 26.54
C ARG A 277 11.88 -6.55 25.76
N ARG A 278 11.43 -6.87 24.54
CA ARG A 278 12.18 -7.72 23.60
C ARG A 278 12.09 -7.24 22.15
N ARG A 279 13.05 -7.72 21.34
CA ARG A 279 12.97 -7.74 19.87
C ARG A 279 11.92 -8.76 19.43
N ILE A 280 11.44 -8.63 18.20
CA ILE A 280 10.42 -9.51 17.62
C ILE A 280 10.96 -10.93 17.42
N THR A 281 10.36 -11.93 18.08
CA THR A 281 10.76 -13.35 17.97
C THR A 281 9.67 -14.30 17.47
N ASN A 282 8.38 -13.93 17.60
CA ASN A 282 7.23 -14.78 17.23
C ASN A 282 6.07 -13.99 16.60
N GLY A 283 4.98 -14.69 16.26
CA GLY A 283 3.79 -14.10 15.64
C GLY A 283 3.09 -13.06 16.53
N ARG A 284 3.03 -13.29 17.85
CA ARG A 284 2.46 -12.33 18.83
C ARG A 284 3.28 -11.04 18.89
N ASP A 285 4.59 -11.10 18.69
CA ASP A 285 5.42 -9.92 18.57
C ASP A 285 5.15 -9.12 17.29
N LEU A 286 4.95 -9.78 16.14
CA LEU A 286 4.55 -9.09 14.89
C LEU A 286 3.16 -8.46 15.03
N LEU A 287 2.21 -9.13 15.70
CA LEU A 287 0.89 -8.59 16.02
C LEU A 287 0.98 -7.38 16.96
N THR A 288 1.81 -7.47 18.01
CA THR A 288 2.10 -6.33 18.90
C THR A 288 2.62 -5.13 18.11
N HIS A 289 3.61 -5.34 17.24
CA HIS A 289 4.20 -4.26 16.43
C HIS A 289 3.17 -3.65 15.48
N THR A 290 2.42 -4.46 14.74
CA THR A 290 1.42 -3.98 13.75
C THR A 290 0.14 -3.43 14.38
N HIS A 291 -0.15 -3.72 15.65
CA HIS A 291 -1.22 -3.09 16.43
C HIS A 291 -0.78 -1.75 17.05
N ARG A 292 0.51 -1.55 17.33
CA ARG A 292 1.04 -0.38 18.04
C ARG A 292 1.83 0.61 17.18
N ASN A 293 2.19 0.26 15.95
CA ASN A 293 3.00 1.13 15.10
C ASN A 293 2.23 2.35 14.56
N ILE A 294 2.99 3.37 14.18
CA ILE A 294 2.54 4.41 13.25
C ILE A 294 2.80 3.87 11.82
N PRO A 295 1.91 4.06 10.82
CA PRO A 295 2.07 3.46 9.48
C PRO A 295 3.42 3.73 8.78
N THR A 296 4.06 4.87 9.04
CA THR A 296 5.38 5.23 8.50
C THR A 296 6.57 4.63 9.27
N GLN A 297 6.35 4.10 10.48
CA GLN A 297 7.41 3.79 11.46
C GLN A 297 8.44 2.78 10.92
N SER A 298 8.00 1.65 10.37
CA SER A 298 8.93 0.61 9.88
C SER A 298 9.77 1.09 8.69
N ALA A 299 9.16 1.82 7.75
CA ALA A 299 9.87 2.37 6.60
C ALA A 299 10.85 3.48 7.00
N LEU A 300 10.47 4.39 7.90
CA LEU A 300 11.36 5.42 8.43
C LEU A 300 12.48 4.82 9.29
N THR A 301 12.23 3.79 10.09
CA THR A 301 13.28 3.11 10.89
C THR A 301 14.29 2.42 9.98
N ALA A 302 13.85 1.76 8.90
CA ALA A 302 14.74 1.22 7.88
C ALA A 302 15.56 2.31 7.18
N ALA A 303 14.92 3.42 6.78
CA ALA A 303 15.61 4.57 6.18
C ALA A 303 16.67 5.17 7.13
N TYR A 304 16.33 5.40 8.40
CA TYR A 304 17.28 5.91 9.40
C TYR A 304 18.41 4.94 9.72
N TYR A 305 18.17 3.63 9.69
CA TYR A 305 19.25 2.64 9.78
C TYR A 305 20.19 2.74 8.58
N MET A 306 19.67 2.79 7.36
CA MET A 306 20.48 2.90 6.13
C MET A 306 21.29 4.20 6.09
N ILE A 307 20.65 5.34 6.39
CA ILE A 307 21.29 6.66 6.54
C ILE A 307 22.39 6.61 7.61
N GLY A 308 22.11 6.04 8.79
CA GLY A 308 23.05 5.94 9.90
C GLY A 308 24.26 5.04 9.63
N ASN A 309 24.15 4.11 8.68
CA ASN A 309 25.25 3.25 8.21
C ASN A 309 25.90 3.74 6.91
N GLY A 310 25.57 4.96 6.44
CA GLY A 310 26.20 5.57 5.26
C GLY A 310 25.81 4.93 3.92
N VAL A 311 24.67 4.22 3.85
CA VAL A 311 24.15 3.66 2.60
C VAL A 311 23.77 4.82 1.65
N PRO A 312 24.30 4.87 0.41
CA PRO A 312 23.93 5.90 -0.56
C PRO A 312 22.44 5.85 -0.92
N SER A 313 21.84 7.02 -1.15
CA SER A 313 20.43 7.15 -1.57
C SER A 313 20.16 6.66 -2.99
N GLY A 314 21.19 6.48 -3.81
CA GLY A 314 21.07 6.18 -5.24
C GLY A 314 20.62 7.37 -6.10
N VAL A 315 20.39 8.54 -5.51
CA VAL A 315 19.86 9.74 -6.19
C VAL A 315 20.93 10.82 -6.30
N ASP A 316 21.54 10.94 -7.47
CA ASP A 316 22.31 12.13 -7.85
C ASP A 316 21.37 13.21 -8.39
N VAL A 317 21.31 14.35 -7.71
CA VAL A 317 20.37 15.46 -7.98
C VAL A 317 20.47 16.02 -9.41
N VAL A 318 21.65 15.91 -10.03
CA VAL A 318 21.92 16.34 -11.42
C VAL A 318 22.21 15.16 -12.36
N GLY A 319 21.92 13.91 -11.93
CA GLY A 319 22.20 12.70 -12.70
C GLY A 319 23.68 12.35 -12.84
N THR A 320 24.58 12.96 -12.05
CA THR A 320 26.02 12.66 -12.00
C THR A 320 26.62 13.08 -10.65
N PRO A 321 27.55 12.30 -10.05
CA PRO A 321 28.22 12.68 -8.79
C PRO A 321 29.09 13.94 -8.92
N LEU A 322 28.67 15.03 -8.26
CA LEU A 322 29.41 16.29 -8.23
C LEU A 322 30.51 16.29 -7.15
N GLN A 323 31.77 16.40 -7.57
CA GLN A 323 32.95 16.34 -6.70
C GLN A 323 33.10 17.52 -5.71
N THR A 324 32.23 18.52 -5.79
CA THR A 324 32.31 19.80 -5.04
C THR A 324 31.18 20.00 -4.02
N GLN A 325 30.26 19.05 -3.88
CA GLN A 325 29.12 19.13 -2.95
C GLN A 325 28.77 17.77 -2.33
N ASN A 326 27.86 17.78 -1.35
CA ASN A 326 27.20 16.59 -0.82
C ASN A 326 25.69 16.76 -0.92
N ASN A 327 24.94 15.67 -1.14
CA ASN A 327 23.49 15.70 -1.24
C ASN A 327 22.84 15.88 0.15
N PHE A 328 21.84 16.75 0.27
CA PHE A 328 21.16 17.06 1.54
C PHE A 328 19.68 17.42 1.33
N VAL A 329 19.39 18.63 0.82
CA VAL A 329 18.02 19.11 0.56
C VAL A 329 17.34 18.26 -0.52
N GLU A 330 18.10 17.92 -1.55
CA GLU A 330 17.75 16.97 -2.60
C GLU A 330 18.71 15.78 -2.54
N GLY A 331 18.21 14.58 -2.84
CA GLY A 331 18.99 13.33 -2.88
C GLY A 331 19.65 12.90 -1.55
N GLY A 332 19.47 13.65 -0.47
CA GLY A 332 20.13 13.43 0.83
C GLY A 332 19.20 12.92 1.94
N PRO A 333 19.72 12.75 3.18
CA PRO A 333 18.96 12.13 4.27
C PRO A 333 17.62 12.80 4.62
N PRO A 334 17.48 14.15 4.66
CA PRO A 334 16.19 14.80 4.84
C PRO A 334 15.19 14.51 3.71
N ALA A 335 15.66 14.52 2.45
CA ALA A 335 14.83 14.25 1.28
C ALA A 335 14.25 12.83 1.32
N VAL A 336 15.09 11.83 1.59
CA VAL A 336 14.68 10.43 1.72
C VAL A 336 13.64 10.26 2.83
N ALA A 337 13.86 10.86 4.01
CA ALA A 337 12.89 10.78 5.12
C ALA A 337 11.54 11.44 4.78
N ALA A 338 11.55 12.59 4.07
CA ALA A 338 10.34 13.27 3.63
C ALA A 338 9.56 12.45 2.58
N LEU A 339 10.26 11.89 1.59
CA LEU A 339 9.65 11.04 0.55
C LEU A 339 9.01 9.78 1.14
N VAL A 340 9.74 9.06 2.01
CA VAL A 340 9.24 7.84 2.69
C VAL A 340 8.01 8.13 3.56
N ALA A 341 7.92 9.30 4.18
CA ALA A 341 6.72 9.71 4.91
C ALA A 341 5.56 10.10 3.98
N GLY A 342 5.84 10.83 2.90
CA GLY A 342 4.83 11.38 1.98
C GLY A 342 4.08 10.32 1.17
N VAL A 343 4.77 9.32 0.61
CA VAL A 343 4.12 8.26 -0.18
C VAL A 343 3.11 7.45 0.64
N VAL A 344 3.36 7.31 1.95
CA VAL A 344 2.46 6.63 2.90
C VAL A 344 1.21 7.45 3.20
N ASP A 345 1.12 8.73 2.82
CA ASP A 345 -0.11 9.52 2.92
C ASP A 345 -0.98 9.36 1.67
N ASN A 346 -0.40 9.58 0.48
CA ASN A 346 -1.10 9.35 -0.80
C ASN A 346 -1.70 7.92 -0.90
N ALA A 347 -0.94 6.90 -0.49
CA ALA A 347 -1.39 5.51 -0.50
C ALA A 347 -2.56 5.22 0.46
N LYS A 348 -2.78 6.04 1.51
CA LYS A 348 -3.96 5.89 2.36
C LYS A 348 -5.24 6.23 1.60
N HIS A 349 -5.26 7.28 0.78
CA HIS A 349 -6.47 7.66 0.05
C HIS A 349 -6.89 6.56 -0.93
N GLY A 350 -5.96 6.01 -1.72
CA GLY A 350 -6.22 4.84 -2.57
C GLY A 350 -6.69 3.61 -1.77
N THR A 351 -6.02 3.27 -0.66
CA THR A 351 -6.48 2.15 0.18
C THR A 351 -7.81 2.42 0.91
N TRP A 352 -8.25 3.68 1.09
CA TRP A 352 -9.57 4.01 1.61
C TRP A 352 -10.65 3.95 0.52
N TYR A 353 -10.35 4.42 -0.70
CA TYR A 353 -11.17 4.24 -1.89
C TYR A 353 -11.56 2.76 -2.08
N HIS A 354 -10.56 1.87 -2.14
CA HIS A 354 -10.78 0.42 -2.27
C HIS A 354 -11.54 -0.22 -1.10
N LYS A 355 -11.35 0.30 0.13
CA LYS A 355 -12.03 -0.22 1.33
C LYS A 355 -13.50 0.19 1.43
N TRP A 356 -13.86 1.38 0.99
CA TRP A 356 -15.19 1.93 1.20
C TRP A 356 -16.02 2.04 -0.08
N LEU A 357 -15.48 2.55 -1.20
CA LEU A 357 -16.26 2.72 -2.43
C LEU A 357 -16.26 1.48 -3.33
N VAL A 358 -15.14 0.76 -3.41
CA VAL A 358 -15.00 -0.40 -4.31
C VAL A 358 -15.42 -1.71 -3.64
N HIS A 359 -14.54 -2.36 -2.88
CA HIS A 359 -14.72 -3.77 -2.52
C HIS A 359 -15.56 -3.96 -1.25
N ARG A 360 -15.38 -3.11 -0.23
CA ARG A 360 -15.98 -3.30 1.10
C ARG A 360 -15.77 -4.71 1.67
N ARG A 361 -14.65 -5.40 1.38
CA ARG A 361 -14.38 -6.78 1.84
C ARG A 361 -14.47 -6.87 3.37
N ALA A 362 -15.17 -7.88 3.88
CA ALA A 362 -15.25 -8.15 5.30
C ALA A 362 -13.89 -8.48 5.91
N ARG A 363 -13.83 -8.40 7.23
CA ARG A 363 -12.66 -8.84 8.00
C ARG A 363 -12.73 -10.35 8.26
N PRO A 364 -11.59 -11.07 8.36
CA PRO A 364 -11.54 -12.51 8.64
C PRO A 364 -12.37 -12.94 9.87
N GLU A 365 -12.43 -12.09 10.89
CA GLU A 365 -13.30 -12.27 12.06
C GLU A 365 -14.79 -12.49 11.70
N LYS A 366 -15.30 -11.92 10.60
CA LYS A 366 -16.68 -12.18 10.12
C LYS A 366 -16.78 -13.60 9.58
N TYR A 367 -15.80 -14.05 8.81
CA TYR A 367 -15.80 -15.38 8.19
C TYR A 367 -15.69 -16.49 9.23
N GLY A 368 -14.89 -16.30 10.29
CA GLY A 368 -14.86 -17.25 11.40
C GLY A 368 -16.24 -17.46 12.06
N GLY A 369 -17.03 -16.38 12.21
CA GLY A 369 -18.41 -16.44 12.68
C GLY A 369 -19.47 -16.76 11.62
N LEU A 370 -19.06 -17.20 10.42
CA LEU A 370 -19.91 -17.89 9.44
C LEU A 370 -19.63 -19.41 9.40
N VAL A 371 -18.57 -19.86 10.07
CA VAL A 371 -18.12 -21.27 10.12
C VAL A 371 -18.40 -21.91 11.49
N ALA A 372 -18.46 -21.10 12.55
CA ALA A 372 -18.79 -21.49 13.93
C ALA A 372 -20.30 -21.47 14.22
#